data_AF-A0A932P8G2-F1
#
_entry.id   AF-A0A932P8G2-F1
#
_cell.length_a   1.000
_cell.length_b   1.000
_cell.length_c   1.000
_cell.angle_alpha   90.00
_cell.angle_beta   90.00
_cell.angle_gamma   90.00
#
_symmetry.space_group_name_H-M   'P 1'
#
loop_
_entity.id
_entity.type
_entity.pdbx_description
1 polymer ?
#
loop_
_entity_poly.entity_id
_entity_poly.type
_entity_poly.pdbx_seq_one_letter_code
_entity_poly.pdbx_strand_id
1 'polypeptide(L)'
;MKQVLIRQGDILVEEVADPVVEPGTVLVRVAASCISVGTEMSGVAASGVPLWKRAIAQPAKVKRVVEMVAAQGLGRTLDFVKG
;
A
#
# COMPACT_ATOMS: atom_id res chain seq x y z
N MET A 1 -15.26 -1.32 15.39
CA MET A 1 -15.99 -1.76 14.20
C MET A 1 -15.25 -2.86 13.45
N LYS A 2 -15.95 -3.82 12.84
CA LYS A 2 -15.33 -4.81 11.94
C LYS A 2 -14.89 -4.17 10.63
N GLN A 3 -13.70 -4.50 10.16
CA GLN A 3 -13.16 -4.12 8.86
C GLN A 3 -12.56 -5.32 8.14
N VAL A 4 -12.62 -5.28 6.81
CA VAL A 4 -11.92 -6.23 5.94
C VAL A 4 -10.56 -5.64 5.59
N LEU A 5 -9.48 -6.33 5.96
CA LEU A 5 -8.10 -5.94 5.70
C LEU A 5 -7.45 -6.90 4.72
N ILE A 6 -6.62 -6.35 3.83
CA ILE A 6 -5.76 -7.13 2.95
C ILE A 6 -4.34 -7.12 3.51
N ARG A 7 -3.78 -8.28 3.78
CA ARG A 7 -2.41 -8.42 4.31
C ARG A 7 -1.71 -9.61 3.65
N GLN A 8 -0.61 -9.33 2.95
CA GLN A 8 0.29 -10.36 2.40
C GLN A 8 -0.40 -11.44 1.55
N GLY A 9 -1.42 -11.08 0.78
CA GLY A 9 -2.15 -12.04 -0.06
C GLY A 9 -3.41 -12.61 0.58
N ASP A 10 -3.68 -12.27 1.84
CA ASP A 10 -4.84 -12.75 2.59
C ASP A 10 -5.85 -11.65 2.86
N ILE A 11 -7.10 -12.08 3.06
CA ILE A 11 -8.23 -11.25 3.46
C ILE A 11 -8.58 -11.61 4.91
N LEU A 12 -8.52 -10.63 5.79
CA LEU A 12 -8.77 -10.77 7.23
C LEU A 12 -9.95 -9.91 7.63
N VAL A 13 -10.80 -10.40 8.53
CA VAL A 13 -11.84 -9.57 9.16
C VAL A 13 -11.36 -9.27 10.58
N GLU A 14 -11.02 -8.01 10.82
CA GLU A 14 -10.46 -7.55 12.09
C GLU A 14 -11.42 -6.59 12.78
N GLU A 15 -11.44 -6.63 14.11
CA GLU A 15 -12.12 -5.61 14.92
C GLU A 15 -11.14 -4.46 15.15
N VAL A 16 -11.47 -3.28 14.63
CA VAL A 16 -10.64 -2.07 14.76
C VAL A 16 -11.35 -1.03 15.62
N ALA A 17 -10.58 -0.08 16.16
CA ALA A 17 -11.15 1.08 16.84
C ALA A 17 -12.05 1.88 15.88
N ASP A 18 -13.10 2.49 16.44
CA ASP A 18 -13.97 3.35 15.65
C ASP A 18 -13.20 4.63 15.22
N PRO A 19 -13.45 5.16 14.02
CA PRO A 19 -12.76 6.36 13.55
C PRO A 19 -13.07 7.56 14.44
N VAL A 20 -12.03 8.33 14.75
CA VAL A 20 -12.13 9.57 15.55
C VAL A 20 -12.23 10.77 14.62
N VAL A 21 -13.02 11.78 15.01
CA VAL A 21 -13.19 13.02 14.25
C VAL A 21 -12.14 14.07 14.60
N GLU A 22 -11.68 14.78 13.57
CA GLU A 22 -10.79 15.95 13.68
C GLU A 22 -11.56 17.25 13.37
N PRO A 23 -11.07 18.43 13.82
CA PRO A 23 -11.68 19.71 13.47
C PRO A 23 -11.90 19.88 11.95
N GLY A 24 -13.12 20.21 11.56
CA GLY A 24 -13.50 20.36 10.14
C GLY A 24 -13.90 19.06 9.44
N THR A 25 -13.99 17.93 10.15
CA THR A 25 -14.43 16.64 9.60
C THR A 25 -15.73 16.15 10.23
N VAL A 26 -16.38 15.17 9.59
CA VAL A 26 -17.57 14.49 10.11
C VAL A 26 -17.41 12.99 10.02
N LEU A 27 -17.92 12.26 11.02
CA LEU A 27 -17.97 10.81 10.98
C LEU A 27 -19.18 10.33 10.19
N VAL A 28 -18.95 9.57 9.13
CA VAL A 28 -20.01 9.01 8.28
C VAL A 28 -20.16 7.53 8.57
N ARG A 29 -21.36 7.11 9.00
CA ARG A 29 -21.70 5.70 9.18
C ARG A 29 -21.99 5.06 7.82
N VAL A 30 -21.24 4.02 7.46
CA VAL A 30 -21.48 3.20 6.27
C VAL A 30 -22.70 2.30 6.52
N ALA A 31 -23.76 2.45 5.73
CA ALA A 31 -24.96 1.60 5.83
C ALA A 31 -24.83 0.30 5.00
N ALA A 32 -24.17 0.39 3.85
CA ALA A 32 -23.86 -0.74 2.98
C ALA A 32 -22.60 -0.43 2.15
N SER A 33 -21.87 -1.47 1.77
CA SER A 33 -20.72 -1.40 0.88
C SER A 33 -20.84 -2.48 -0.19
N CYS A 34 -20.37 -2.19 -1.41
CA CYS A 34 -20.28 -3.16 -2.50
C CYS A 34 -18.81 -3.33 -2.90
N ILE A 35 -18.38 -4.58 -3.07
CA ILE A 35 -17.00 -4.92 -3.41
C ILE A 35 -16.95 -5.41 -4.86
N SER A 36 -16.08 -4.79 -5.66
CA SER A 36 -15.76 -5.27 -7.01
C SER A 36 -14.74 -6.40 -6.92
N VAL A 37 -15.23 -7.64 -6.97
CA VAL A 37 -14.41 -8.85 -6.77
C VAL A 37 -13.20 -8.90 -7.73
N GLY A 38 -13.37 -8.52 -9.00
CA GLY A 38 -12.29 -8.64 -10.00
C GLY A 38 -11.07 -7.76 -9.71
N THR A 39 -11.30 -6.51 -9.33
CA THR A 39 -10.22 -5.54 -9.03
C THR A 39 -9.60 -5.80 -7.67
N GLU A 40 -10.42 -6.17 -6.69
CA GLU A 40 -10.01 -6.45 -5.32
C GLU A 40 -9.11 -7.69 -5.25
N MET A 41 -9.48 -8.78 -5.93
CA MET A 41 -8.66 -10.00 -5.97
C MET A 41 -7.29 -9.77 -6.62
N SER A 42 -7.20 -8.88 -7.60
CA SER A 42 -5.91 -8.46 -8.17
C SER A 42 -5.05 -7.71 -7.16
N GLY A 43 -5.68 -6.86 -6.33
CA GLY A 43 -5.03 -6.17 -5.22
C GLY A 43 -4.54 -7.12 -4.13
N VAL A 44 -5.37 -8.12 -3.78
CA VAL A 44 -5.01 -9.20 -2.83
C VAL A 44 -3.78 -9.95 -3.33
N ALA A 45 -3.81 -10.47 -4.56
CA ALA A 45 -2.68 -11.19 -5.15
C ALA A 45 -1.41 -10.32 -5.20
N ALA A 46 -1.53 -9.04 -5.57
CA ALA A 46 -0.41 -8.11 -5.58
C ALA A 46 0.18 -7.84 -4.19
N SER A 47 -0.66 -7.80 -3.15
CA SER A 47 -0.23 -7.61 -1.76
C SER A 47 0.61 -8.78 -1.24
N GLY A 48 0.40 -9.99 -1.77
CA GLY A 48 1.16 -11.19 -1.45
C GLY A 48 2.54 -11.27 -2.12
N VAL A 49 2.86 -10.37 -3.06
CA VAL A 49 4.16 -10.37 -3.73
C VAL A 49 5.20 -9.63 -2.86
N PRO A 50 6.25 -10.31 -2.37
CA PRO A 50 7.29 -9.66 -1.58
C PRO A 50 8.03 -8.57 -2.36
N LEU A 51 8.50 -7.53 -1.66
CA LEU A 51 9.16 -6.38 -2.28
C LEU A 51 10.35 -6.76 -3.18
N TRP A 52 11.15 -7.76 -2.78
CA TRP A 52 12.29 -8.23 -3.58
C TRP A 52 11.84 -8.87 -4.90
N LYS A 53 10.73 -9.64 -4.92
CA LYS A 53 10.16 -10.17 -6.16
C LYS A 53 9.64 -9.04 -7.04
N ARG A 54 9.02 -8.01 -6.46
CA ARG A 54 8.56 -6.82 -7.20
C ARG A 54 9.73 -6.06 -7.82
N ALA A 55 10.85 -5.95 -7.11
CA ALA A 55 12.08 -5.33 -7.61
C ALA A 55 12.65 -6.11 -8.81
N ILE A 56 12.70 -7.45 -8.72
CA ILE A 56 13.14 -8.31 -9.84
C ILE A 56 12.21 -8.18 -11.03
N ALA A 57 10.89 -8.15 -10.81
CA ALA A 57 9.89 -8.00 -11.87
C ALA A 57 9.92 -6.61 -12.53
N GLN A 58 10.49 -5.59 -11.86
CA GLN A 58 10.54 -4.22 -12.35
C GLN A 58 11.99 -3.70 -12.38
N PRO A 59 12.87 -4.31 -13.19
CA PRO A 59 14.31 -4.02 -13.19
C PRO A 59 14.61 -2.56 -13.57
N ALA A 60 13.77 -1.94 -14.41
CA ALA A 60 13.90 -0.53 -14.77
C ALA A 60 13.81 0.42 -13.56
N LYS A 61 12.98 0.10 -12.56
CA LYS A 61 12.88 0.90 -11.33
C LYS A 61 14.14 0.76 -10.48
N VAL A 62 14.69 -0.45 -10.41
CA VAL A 62 15.96 -0.72 -9.71
C VAL A 62 17.09 0.05 -10.39
N LYS A 63 17.19 -0.03 -11.72
CA LYS A 63 18.20 0.71 -12.49
C LYS A 63 18.13 2.21 -12.24
N ARG A 64 16.92 2.79 -12.27
CA ARG A 64 16.71 4.21 -11.97
C ARG A 64 17.24 4.59 -10.58
N VAL A 65 16.99 3.77 -9.56
CA VAL A 65 17.51 4.04 -8.20
C VAL A 65 19.03 3.98 -8.18
N VAL A 66 19.66 3.01 -8.85
CA VAL A 66 21.12 2.92 -8.96
C VAL A 66 21.71 4.14 -9.67
N GLU A 67 21.09 4.59 -10.76
CA GLU A 67 21.47 5.80 -11.49
C GLU A 67 21.33 7.05 -10.61
N MET A 68 20.28 7.14 -9.80
CA MET A 68 20.10 8.24 -8.84
C MET A 68 21.18 8.25 -7.76
N VAL A 69 21.55 7.08 -7.22
CA VAL A 69 22.67 6.99 -6.25
C VAL A 69 23.97 7.47 -6.88
N ALA A 70 24.25 7.07 -8.13
CA ALA A 70 25.45 7.49 -8.84
C ALA A 70 25.47 9.00 -9.13
N ALA A 71 24.33 9.59 -9.48
CA ALA A 71 24.23 11.00 -9.86
C ALA A 71 24.11 11.96 -8.66
N GLN A 72 23.42 11.55 -7.59
CA GLN A 72 22.98 12.45 -6.51
C GLN A 72 23.50 12.04 -5.13
N GLY A 73 24.10 10.86 -5.01
CA GLY A 73 24.54 10.27 -3.76
C GLY A 73 23.44 9.53 -3.00
N LEU A 74 23.86 8.71 -2.03
CA LEU A 74 22.98 7.83 -1.26
C LEU A 74 21.94 8.62 -0.44
N GLY A 75 22.35 9.69 0.26
CA GLY A 75 21.48 10.45 1.16
C GLY A 75 20.26 11.02 0.44
N ARG A 76 20.48 11.81 -0.62
CA ARG A 76 19.39 12.40 -1.42
C ARG A 76 18.48 11.35 -2.05
N THR A 77 19.07 10.24 -2.49
CA THR A 77 18.29 9.14 -3.07
C THR A 77 17.39 8.47 -2.04
N LEU A 78 17.88 8.30 -0.80
CA LEU A 78 17.09 7.74 0.30
C LEU A 78 15.93 8.67 0.68
N ASP A 79 16.16 9.98 0.77
CA ASP A 79 15.11 10.95 1.09
C ASP A 79 14.02 10.94 0.00
N PHE A 80 14.43 10.91 -1.27
CA PHE A 80 13.49 10.82 -2.40
C PHE A 80 12.65 9.53 -2.39
N VAL A 81 13.26 8.38 -2.08
CA VAL A 81 12.57 7.07 -2.08
C VAL A 81 11.67 6.90 -0.86
N LYS A 82 12.06 7.46 0.29
CA LYS A 82 11.29 7.34 1.54
C LYS A 82 10.07 8.24 1.55
N GLY A 83 10.15 9.45 0.97
CA GLY A 83 9.06 10.43 1.00
C GLY A 83 8.93 11.08 2.36
#